data_AF-A0A832Y3M0-F1
#
_entry.id   AF-A0A832Y3M0-F1
#
_cell.length_a   1.000
_cell.length_b   1.000
_cell.length_c   1.000
_cell.angle_alpha   90.00
_cell.angle_beta   90.00
_cell.angle_gamma   90.00
#
_symmetry.space_group_name_H-M   'P 1'
#
loop_
_entity.id
_entity.type
_entity.pdbx_description
1 polymer ?
#
loop_
_entity_poly.entity_id
_entity_poly.type
_entity_poly.pdbx_seq_one_letter_code
_entity_poly.pdbx_strand_id
1 'polypeptide(L)'
;MPLRLGPAGVPLSCKGRTIVEGMDDITVLGLETMEIQTVRQVQPHHFDQYWQAGILSHKADFEMNVHGPYYGEILGNRRERNRTLSKMESSMQVGKIINARHMVCHVGPYCDYEPGTEANEQVANVMAGVVDRVRSIWGVEEEEEDYS
;
A
#
# COMPACT_ATOMS: atom_id res chain seq x y z
N MET A 1 18.81 4.80 -7.44
CA MET A 1 17.58 4.55 -8.23
C MET A 1 17.33 5.71 -9.17
N PRO A 2 16.88 5.47 -10.40
CA PRO A 2 16.32 6.49 -11.27
C PRO A 2 14.92 6.93 -10.79
N LEU A 3 14.47 8.12 -11.22
CA LEU A 3 13.09 8.59 -11.01
C LEU A 3 12.14 7.82 -11.94
N ARG A 4 11.08 7.22 -11.39
CA ARG A 4 10.03 6.52 -12.15
C ARG A 4 8.76 7.36 -12.19
N LEU A 5 8.04 7.29 -13.31
CA LEU A 5 6.77 8.00 -13.50
C LEU A 5 5.65 7.01 -13.82
N GLY A 6 4.46 7.32 -13.30
CA GLY A 6 3.29 6.48 -13.51
C GLY A 6 2.05 6.97 -12.78
N PRO A 7 0.89 6.36 -13.03
CA PRO A 7 -0.39 6.81 -12.50
C PRO A 7 -0.65 6.30 -11.07
N ALA A 8 -1.56 6.99 -10.38
CA ALA A 8 -2.28 6.43 -9.24
C ALA A 8 -3.56 5.75 -9.74
N GLY A 9 -3.60 4.42 -9.64
CA GLY A 9 -4.70 3.57 -10.10
C GLY A 9 -4.53 3.06 -11.53
N VAL A 10 -5.47 2.20 -11.93
CA VAL A 10 -5.53 1.64 -13.29
C VAL A 10 -6.04 2.72 -14.26
N PRO A 11 -5.36 2.98 -15.40
CA PRO A 11 -5.80 3.96 -16.38
C PRO A 11 -7.23 3.68 -16.89
N LEU A 12 -8.03 4.73 -17.07
CA LEU A 12 -9.40 4.59 -17.59
C LEU A 12 -9.46 4.08 -19.04
N SER A 13 -8.35 4.21 -19.77
CA SER A 13 -8.17 3.64 -21.11
C SER A 13 -8.06 2.11 -21.11
N CYS A 14 -7.69 1.52 -19.97
CA CYS A 14 -7.58 0.06 -19.83
C CYS A 14 -8.98 -0.57 -19.87
N LYS A 15 -9.21 -1.45 -20.85
CA LYS A 15 -10.55 -2.01 -21.12
C LYS A 15 -11.01 -2.97 -20.04
N GLY A 16 -10.15 -3.86 -19.56
CA GLY A 16 -10.52 -4.84 -18.53
C GLY A 16 -10.42 -4.30 -17.10
N ARG A 17 -9.76 -3.13 -16.91
CA ARG A 17 -9.70 -2.38 -15.64
C ARG A 17 -9.18 -3.22 -14.46
N THR A 18 -8.42 -4.26 -14.74
CA THR A 18 -7.70 -5.05 -13.72
C THR A 18 -6.32 -4.45 -13.47
N ILE A 19 -5.68 -4.82 -12.36
CA ILE A 19 -4.34 -4.33 -12.03
C ILE A 19 -3.32 -4.81 -13.08
N VAL A 20 -3.37 -6.09 -13.45
CA VAL A 20 -2.44 -6.71 -14.39
C VAL A 20 -2.52 -6.07 -15.78
N GLU A 21 -3.72 -5.94 -16.35
CA GLU A 21 -3.87 -5.28 -17.66
C GLU A 21 -3.51 -3.79 -17.58
N GLY A 22 -3.71 -3.16 -16.42
CA GLY A 22 -3.25 -1.80 -16.16
C GLY A 22 -1.72 -1.69 -16.25
N MET A 23 -0.99 -2.63 -15.67
CA MET A 23 0.48 -2.68 -15.75
C MET A 23 0.97 -2.81 -17.19
N ASP A 24 0.31 -3.66 -17.99
CA ASP A 24 0.63 -3.83 -19.42
C ASP A 24 0.43 -2.52 -20.18
N ASP A 25 -0.72 -1.87 -20.02
CA ASP A 25 -1.03 -0.58 -20.66
C ASP A 25 -0.04 0.53 -20.24
N ILE A 26 0.32 0.60 -18.96
CA ILE A 26 1.26 1.59 -18.43
C ILE A 26 2.66 1.36 -19.02
N THR A 27 3.09 0.10 -19.14
CA THR A 27 4.38 -0.27 -19.74
C THR A 27 4.42 0.11 -21.22
N VAL A 28 3.33 -0.10 -21.98
CA VAL A 28 3.21 0.33 -23.39
C VAL A 28 3.33 1.84 -23.54
N LEU A 29 2.91 2.62 -22.54
CA LEU A 29 3.05 4.08 -22.51
C LEU A 29 4.47 4.54 -22.12
N GLY A 30 5.41 3.62 -21.84
CA GLY A 30 6.78 3.94 -21.42
C GLY A 30 6.89 4.41 -19.97
N LEU A 31 5.92 4.04 -19.13
CA LEU A 31 5.89 4.35 -17.71
C LEU A 31 6.25 3.09 -16.90
N GLU A 32 6.77 3.28 -15.69
CA GLU A 32 7.53 2.24 -14.97
C GLU A 32 7.09 2.05 -13.51
N THR A 33 6.00 2.69 -13.11
CA THR A 33 5.46 2.57 -11.75
C THR A 33 3.95 2.74 -11.73
N MET A 34 3.29 2.23 -10.68
CA MET A 34 1.91 2.60 -10.37
C MET A 34 1.65 2.56 -8.86
N GLU A 35 0.73 3.41 -8.40
CA GLU A 35 0.17 3.32 -7.05
C GLU A 35 -1.20 2.65 -7.10
N ILE A 36 -1.41 1.54 -6.40
CA ILE A 36 -2.76 0.96 -6.24
C ILE A 36 -3.46 1.53 -5.01
N GLN A 37 -4.76 1.76 -5.11
CA GLN A 37 -5.55 2.34 -4.03
C GLN A 37 -6.32 1.26 -3.26
N THR A 38 -5.93 1.02 -2.01
CA THR A 38 -6.67 0.14 -1.08
C THR A 38 -7.80 0.90 -0.35
N VAL A 39 -8.47 1.80 -1.06
CA VAL A 39 -9.52 2.69 -0.51
C VAL A 39 -10.75 1.93 -0.02
N ARG A 40 -10.92 0.68 -0.45
CA ARG A 40 -11.95 -0.27 0.02
C ARG A 40 -11.27 -1.49 0.64
N GLN A 41 -12.01 -2.24 1.46
CA GLN A 41 -11.51 -3.50 2.02
C GLN A 41 -10.89 -4.37 0.93
N VAL A 42 -9.69 -4.87 1.19
CA VAL A 42 -9.04 -5.89 0.38
C VAL A 42 -9.92 -7.13 0.45
N GLN A 43 -10.50 -7.52 -0.67
CA GLN A 43 -11.39 -8.68 -0.73
C GLN A 43 -10.61 -9.92 -1.17
N PRO A 44 -10.80 -11.08 -0.54
CA PRO A 44 -10.07 -12.31 -0.87
C PRO A 44 -10.15 -12.72 -2.34
N HIS A 45 -11.25 -12.41 -3.03
CA HIS A 45 -11.44 -12.75 -4.44
C HIS A 45 -10.54 -11.96 -5.40
N HIS A 46 -9.78 -10.97 -4.93
CA HIS A 46 -8.77 -10.26 -5.73
C HIS A 46 -7.34 -10.79 -5.53
N PHE A 47 -7.14 -11.81 -4.69
CA PHE A 47 -5.80 -12.29 -4.33
C PHE A 47 -4.99 -12.74 -5.54
N ASP A 48 -5.62 -13.47 -6.48
CA ASP A 48 -4.95 -13.92 -7.71
C ASP A 48 -4.43 -12.75 -8.56
N GLN A 49 -5.16 -11.63 -8.61
CA GLN A 49 -4.71 -10.44 -9.35
C GLN A 49 -3.53 -9.76 -8.66
N TYR A 50 -3.52 -9.69 -7.33
CA TYR A 50 -2.38 -9.14 -6.59
C TYR A 50 -1.14 -10.02 -6.77
N TRP A 51 -1.30 -11.34 -6.69
CA TRP A 51 -0.21 -12.28 -6.90
C TRP A 51 0.39 -12.16 -8.32
N GLN A 52 -0.47 -12.13 -9.34
CA GLN A 52 -0.03 -11.92 -10.73
C GLN A 52 0.69 -10.57 -10.89
N ALA A 53 0.16 -9.50 -10.30
CA ALA A 53 0.80 -8.18 -10.30
C ALA A 53 2.19 -8.22 -9.64
N GLY A 54 2.38 -8.97 -8.55
CA GLY A 54 3.67 -9.18 -7.90
C GLY A 54 4.68 -9.91 -8.79
N ILE A 55 4.25 -10.96 -9.50
CA ILE A 55 5.11 -11.66 -10.47
C ILE A 55 5.53 -10.71 -11.60
N LEU A 56 4.58 -9.94 -12.13
CA LEU A 56 4.84 -8.99 -13.21
C LEU A 56 5.77 -7.85 -12.76
N SER A 57 5.60 -7.34 -11.54
CA SER A 57 6.44 -6.26 -11.00
C SER A 57 7.91 -6.65 -10.97
N HIS A 58 8.22 -7.87 -10.51
CA HIS A 58 9.57 -8.44 -10.56
C HIS A 58 10.07 -8.67 -11.98
N LYS A 59 9.28 -9.34 -12.83
CA LYS A 59 9.73 -9.73 -14.19
C LYS A 59 9.95 -8.55 -15.12
N ALA A 60 9.17 -7.49 -14.98
CA ALA A 60 9.21 -6.32 -15.85
C ALA A 60 10.02 -5.15 -15.27
N ASP A 61 10.66 -5.32 -14.10
CA ASP A 61 11.24 -4.23 -13.32
C ASP A 61 10.26 -3.04 -13.19
N PHE A 62 9.00 -3.33 -12.87
CA PHE A 62 7.92 -2.36 -12.75
C PHE A 62 7.67 -2.07 -11.27
N GLU A 63 7.75 -0.81 -10.84
CA GLU A 63 7.66 -0.47 -9.42
C GLU A 63 6.20 -0.36 -8.97
N MET A 64 5.82 -1.17 -7.98
CA MET A 64 4.50 -1.09 -7.36
C MET A 64 4.55 -0.20 -6.11
N ASN A 65 3.48 0.55 -5.87
CA ASN A 65 3.28 1.34 -4.67
C ASN A 65 1.83 1.18 -4.19
N VAL A 66 1.58 1.43 -2.91
CA VAL A 66 0.24 1.32 -2.32
C VAL A 66 -0.17 2.63 -1.68
N HIS A 67 -1.33 3.13 -2.04
CA HIS A 67 -2.03 4.08 -1.20
C HIS A 67 -2.71 3.32 -0.07
N GLY A 68 -2.36 3.65 1.16
CA GLY A 68 -3.04 3.13 2.35
C GLY A 68 -4.48 3.64 2.47
N PRO A 69 -5.17 3.36 3.59
CA PRO A 69 -6.54 3.79 3.77
C PRO A 69 -6.66 5.32 3.68
N TYR A 70 -7.60 5.79 2.85
CA TYR A 70 -7.83 7.23 2.61
C TYR A 70 -8.19 7.99 3.90
N TYR A 71 -8.98 7.36 4.76
CA TYR A 71 -9.34 7.89 6.08
C TYR A 71 -8.60 7.11 7.15
N GLY A 72 -7.45 7.65 7.58
CA GLY A 72 -6.81 7.29 8.82
C GLY A 72 -7.41 8.10 9.98
N GLU A 73 -7.57 7.47 11.14
CA GLU A 73 -7.99 8.10 12.39
C GLU A 73 -7.01 7.66 13.49
N ILE A 74 -5.72 7.92 13.28
CA ILE A 74 -4.66 7.46 14.20
C ILE A 74 -4.84 8.06 15.61
N LEU A 75 -5.24 9.33 15.67
CA LEU A 75 -5.54 10.03 16.92
C LEU A 75 -6.99 9.89 17.39
N GLY A 76 -7.81 9.10 16.68
CA GLY A 76 -9.18 8.81 17.06
C GLY A 76 -9.28 7.99 18.35
N ASN A 77 -10.51 7.79 18.79
CA ASN A 77 -10.78 6.92 19.93
C ASN A 77 -10.34 5.46 19.63
N ARG A 78 -10.33 4.61 20.65
CA ARG A 78 -9.85 3.22 20.53
C ARG A 78 -10.49 2.47 19.34
N ARG A 79 -11.79 2.68 19.07
CA ARG A 79 -12.51 2.00 18.00
C ARG A 79 -12.06 2.50 16.62
N GLU A 80 -11.96 3.80 16.44
CA GLU A 80 -11.52 4.45 15.20
C GLU A 80 -10.08 4.09 14.85
N ARG A 81 -9.18 4.20 15.84
CA ARG A 81 -7.78 3.83 15.69
C ARG A 81 -7.63 2.36 15.32
N ASN A 82 -8.32 1.45 16.02
CA ASN A 82 -8.27 0.02 15.69
C ASN A 82 -8.76 -0.26 14.26
N ARG A 83 -9.85 0.39 13.84
CA ARG A 83 -10.36 0.28 12.46
C ARG A 83 -9.34 0.75 11.43
N THR A 84 -8.62 1.84 11.72
CA THR A 84 -7.55 2.37 10.87
C THR A 84 -6.41 1.35 10.77
N LEU A 85 -5.92 0.84 11.90
CA LEU A 85 -4.83 -0.12 11.95
C LEU A 85 -5.19 -1.44 11.24
N SER A 86 -6.42 -1.93 11.36
CA SER A 86 -6.86 -3.13 10.63
C SER A 86 -6.88 -2.93 9.12
N LYS A 87 -7.24 -1.72 8.63
CA LYS A 87 -7.16 -1.41 7.21
C LYS A 87 -5.71 -1.29 6.74
N MET A 88 -4.86 -0.63 7.52
CA MET A 88 -3.42 -0.55 7.25
C MET A 88 -2.80 -1.95 7.14
N GLU A 89 -3.15 -2.87 8.05
CA GLU A 89 -2.70 -4.27 7.96
C GLU A 89 -3.08 -4.89 6.62
N SER A 90 -4.33 -4.76 6.19
CA SER A 90 -4.74 -5.28 4.87
C SER A 90 -3.96 -4.65 3.72
N SER A 91 -3.71 -3.34 3.76
CA SER A 91 -2.90 -2.64 2.76
C SER A 91 -1.45 -3.11 2.75
N MET A 92 -0.85 -3.36 3.92
CA MET A 92 0.52 -3.86 4.05
C MET A 92 0.65 -5.29 3.50
N GLN A 93 -0.33 -6.16 3.77
CA GLN A 93 -0.37 -7.52 3.22
C GLN A 93 -0.47 -7.50 1.69
N VAL A 94 -1.32 -6.63 1.12
CA VAL A 94 -1.37 -6.43 -0.33
C VAL A 94 -0.04 -5.88 -0.86
N GLY A 95 0.54 -4.91 -0.16
CA GLY A 95 1.84 -4.35 -0.49
C GLY A 95 2.90 -5.43 -0.63
N LYS A 96 2.95 -6.37 0.32
CA LYS A 96 3.89 -7.50 0.28
C LYS A 96 3.70 -8.33 -0.98
N ILE A 97 2.46 -8.72 -1.27
CA ILE A 97 2.13 -9.58 -2.40
C ILE A 97 2.53 -8.96 -3.74
N ILE A 98 2.34 -7.64 -3.90
CA ILE A 98 2.66 -6.94 -5.16
C ILE A 98 4.11 -6.43 -5.23
N ASN A 99 4.93 -6.69 -4.21
CA ASN A 99 6.28 -6.14 -4.03
C ASN A 99 6.28 -4.60 -4.01
N ALA A 100 5.35 -4.01 -3.26
CA ALA A 100 5.24 -2.57 -3.15
C ALA A 100 6.46 -1.97 -2.45
N ARG A 101 7.00 -0.89 -3.03
CA ARG A 101 8.15 -0.19 -2.45
C ARG A 101 7.75 0.81 -1.38
N HIS A 102 6.65 1.52 -1.59
CA HIS A 102 6.15 2.51 -0.65
C HIS A 102 4.67 2.29 -0.36
N MET A 103 4.30 2.53 0.89
CA MET A 103 2.92 2.74 1.31
C MET A 103 2.78 4.16 1.87
N VAL A 104 1.88 4.96 1.30
CA VAL A 104 1.63 6.33 1.74
C VAL A 104 0.16 6.47 2.14
N CYS A 105 -0.11 7.17 3.24
CA CYS A 105 -1.47 7.45 3.69
C CYS A 105 -1.53 8.69 4.59
N HIS A 106 -2.73 9.25 4.74
CA HIS A 106 -2.99 10.29 5.72
C HIS A 106 -3.12 9.72 7.13
N VAL A 107 -2.54 10.40 8.12
CA VAL A 107 -2.65 10.03 9.55
C VAL A 107 -4.05 10.32 10.12
N GLY A 108 -4.78 11.24 9.51
CA GLY A 108 -6.12 11.63 9.93
C GLY A 108 -6.22 13.01 10.56
N PRO A 109 -7.42 13.37 11.05
CA PRO A 109 -7.64 14.58 11.83
C PRO A 109 -7.01 14.48 13.22
N TYR A 110 -6.86 15.62 13.89
CA TYR A 110 -6.34 15.69 15.27
C TYR A 110 -7.31 15.11 16.32
N CYS A 111 -8.61 14.99 16.02
CA CYS A 111 -9.64 14.53 16.96
C CYS A 111 -9.65 15.41 18.23
N ASP A 112 -9.41 14.81 19.40
CA ASP A 112 -9.40 15.51 20.69
C ASP A 112 -8.05 16.18 21.00
N TYR A 113 -7.05 16.03 20.12
CA TYR A 113 -5.74 16.66 20.27
C TYR A 113 -5.74 18.07 19.66
N GLU A 114 -4.91 18.94 20.22
CA GLU A 114 -4.55 20.20 19.58
C GLU A 114 -3.33 20.00 18.66
N PRO A 115 -3.16 20.80 17.60
CA PRO A 115 -1.95 20.79 16.80
C PRO A 115 -0.72 21.10 17.65
N GLY A 116 0.25 20.19 17.70
CA GLY A 116 1.45 20.39 18.49
C GLY A 116 2.23 19.12 18.78
N THR A 117 3.20 19.24 19.68
CA THR A 117 4.13 18.17 20.05
C THR A 117 3.41 16.92 20.56
N GLU A 118 2.40 17.08 21.41
CA GLU A 118 1.66 15.95 21.99
C GLU A 118 0.95 15.10 20.91
N ALA A 119 0.30 15.75 19.93
CA ALA A 119 -0.31 15.06 18.80
C ALA A 119 0.74 14.30 17.97
N ASN A 120 1.88 14.93 17.69
CA ASN A 120 2.96 14.34 16.91
C ASN A 120 3.58 13.12 17.63
N GLU A 121 3.85 13.24 18.92
CA GLU A 121 4.37 12.15 19.75
C GLU A 121 3.39 10.98 19.79
N GLN A 122 2.09 11.24 19.93
CA GLN A 122 1.08 10.19 19.92
C GLN A 122 1.00 9.49 18.56
N VAL A 123 1.04 10.21 17.44
CA VAL A 123 1.11 9.60 16.10
C VAL A 123 2.37 8.76 15.97
N ALA A 124 3.54 9.28 16.37
CA ALA A 124 4.81 8.56 16.30
C ALA A 124 4.78 7.27 17.12
N ASN A 125 4.22 7.29 18.33
CA ASN A 125 4.07 6.13 19.20
C ASN A 125 3.20 5.03 18.56
N VAL A 126 2.07 5.41 17.94
CA VAL A 126 1.22 4.44 17.24
C VAL A 126 1.92 3.90 16.00
N MET A 127 2.56 4.76 15.22
CA MET A 127 3.25 4.38 13.98
C MET A 127 4.50 3.53 14.23
N ALA A 128 5.17 3.66 15.39
CA ALA A 128 6.26 2.77 15.77
C ALA A 128 5.82 1.30 15.78
N GLY A 129 4.64 1.01 16.32
CA GLY A 129 4.06 -0.33 16.28
C GLY A 129 3.72 -0.81 14.87
N VAL A 130 3.33 0.10 13.96
CA VAL A 130 3.12 -0.21 12.54
C VAL A 130 4.45 -0.53 11.85
N VAL A 131 5.51 0.23 12.14
CA VAL A 131 6.87 -0.03 11.61
C VAL A 131 7.38 -1.40 12.07
N ASP A 132 7.21 -1.74 13.35
CA ASP A 132 7.59 -3.06 13.86
C ASP A 132 6.78 -4.17 13.18
N ARG A 133 5.48 -3.92 12.93
CA ARG A 133 4.64 -4.85 12.18
C ARG A 133 5.13 -5.05 10.75
N VAL A 134 5.49 -3.99 10.01
CA VAL A 134 6.07 -4.09 8.66
C VAL A 134 7.32 -4.97 8.68
N ARG A 135 8.24 -4.74 9.61
CA ARG A 135 9.47 -5.55 9.75
C ARG A 135 9.19 -7.01 10.08
N SER A 136 8.06 -7.32 10.72
CA SER A 136 7.69 -8.71 11.02
C SER A 136 7.11 -9.49 9.84
N ILE A 137 6.66 -8.79 8.79
CA ILE A 137 6.06 -9.41 7.60
C ILE A 137 6.92 -9.23 6.34
N TRP A 138 7.95 -8.38 6.39
CA TRP A 138 8.80 -8.01 5.26
C TRP A 138 10.26 -8.27 5.63
N GLY A 139 11.08 -8.80 4.71
CA GLY A 139 12.47 -9.14 5.00
C GLY A 139 12.65 -10.48 5.72
N VAL A 140 11.71 -11.41 5.55
CA VAL A 140 11.88 -12.81 5.95
C VAL A 140 12.48 -13.54 4.75
N GLU A 141 13.80 -13.76 4.76
CA GLU A 141 14.54 -14.34 3.61
C GLU A 141 13.92 -15.66 3.12
N GLU A 142 13.48 -16.53 4.03
CA GLU A 142 12.83 -17.81 3.70
C GLU A 142 11.50 -17.65 2.93
N GLU A 143 10.79 -16.53 3.13
CA GLU A 143 9.54 -16.26 2.43
C GLU A 143 9.77 -15.50 1.12
N GLU A 144 10.93 -14.87 0.91
CA GLU A 144 11.23 -14.11 -0.32
C GLU A 144 11.69 -15.00 -1.49
N GLU A 145 12.23 -16.19 -1.22
CA GLU A 145 12.59 -17.19 -2.24
C GLU A 145 11.38 -17.74 -3.01
N ASP A 146 10.20 -17.79 -2.39
CA ASP A 146 8.96 -18.25 -3.04
C ASP A 146 8.45 -17.28 -4.14
N TYR A 147 9.00 -16.06 -4.21
CA TYR A 147 8.58 -15.01 -5.14
C TYR A 147 9.60 -14.71 -6.26
N SER A 148 10.83 -15.28 -6.18
CA SER A 148 11.91 -15.11 -7.16
C SER A 148 11.94 -16.21 -8.23
#